data_AF-A0A1C5L1V4-F1
#
_entry.id   AF-A0A1C5L1V4-F1
#
_cell.length_a   1.000
_cell.length_b   1.000
_cell.length_c   1.000
_cell.angle_alpha   90.00
_cell.angle_beta   90.00
_cell.angle_gamma   90.00
#
_symmetry.space_group_name_H-M   'P 1'
#
loop_
_entity.id
_entity.type
_entity.pdbx_description
1 polymer ?
#
loop_
_entity_poly.entity_id
_entity_poly.type
_entity_poly.pdbx_seq_one_letter_code
_entity_poly.pdbx_strand_id
1 'polypeptide(L)'
;MNSKVKIQKVSRWSICLTLVLTVLVSGIGIWSMREFQMLKNATDRYIECEEAARQLQTGADYLTEQVRMYVLTGEREYMEKYINEAAYTRRRETAVEQLGGYFEGTKAFDSLKTALEYSNRLMDTEL
;
A
#
# COMPACT_ATOMS: atom_id res chain seq x y z
N MET A 1 5.79 -71.03 -0.93
CA MET A 1 4.86 -70.19 -0.15
C MET A 1 5.68 -69.14 0.61
N ASN A 2 5.96 -67.95 0.04
CA ASN A 2 6.77 -66.89 0.73
C ASN A 2 6.64 -65.45 0.14
N SER A 3 5.55 -65.12 -0.57
CA SER A 3 5.35 -63.80 -1.20
C SER A 3 4.48 -62.83 -0.40
N LYS A 4 3.69 -63.30 0.58
CA LYS A 4 2.78 -62.44 1.36
C LYS A 4 3.48 -61.53 2.37
N VAL A 5 4.60 -61.98 2.96
CA VAL A 5 5.33 -61.21 4.00
C VAL A 5 6.12 -60.03 3.42
N LYS A 6 6.62 -60.14 2.17
CA LYS A 6 7.35 -59.05 1.50
C LYS A 6 6.44 -57.91 1.08
N ILE A 7 5.24 -58.21 0.56
CA ILE A 7 4.26 -57.20 0.12
C ILE A 7 3.76 -56.36 1.31
N GLN A 8 3.49 -56.99 2.46
CA GLN A 8 3.09 -56.26 3.67
C GLN A 8 4.20 -55.37 4.24
N LYS A 9 5.47 -55.78 4.16
CA LYS A 9 6.61 -54.95 4.58
C LYS A 9 6.82 -53.74 3.67
N VAL A 10 6.74 -53.94 2.34
CA VAL A 10 6.82 -52.85 1.35
C VAL A 10 5.66 -51.87 1.51
N SER A 11 4.44 -52.37 1.72
CA SER A 11 3.25 -51.55 1.97
C SER A 11 3.33 -50.73 3.27
N ARG A 12 3.85 -51.31 4.36
CA ARG A 12 4.10 -50.56 5.59
C ARG A 12 5.15 -49.47 5.42
N TRP A 13 6.18 -49.74 4.62
CA TRP A 13 7.24 -48.77 4.37
C TRP A 13 6.74 -47.59 3.51
N SER A 14 5.93 -47.86 2.49
CA SER A 14 5.30 -46.81 1.68
C SER A 14 4.33 -45.95 2.49
N ILE A 15 3.56 -46.54 3.41
CA ILE A 15 2.66 -45.77 4.30
C ILE A 15 3.45 -44.82 5.20
N CYS A 16 4.55 -45.30 5.79
CA CYS A 16 5.43 -44.47 6.62
C CYS A 16 6.03 -43.31 5.81
N LEU A 17 6.50 -43.61 4.59
CA LEU A 17 7.08 -42.61 3.68
C LEU A 17 6.06 -41.52 3.32
N THR A 18 4.83 -41.91 2.99
CA THR A 18 3.76 -40.95 2.68
C THR A 18 3.43 -40.06 3.88
N LEU A 19 3.34 -40.64 5.09
CA LEU A 19 3.09 -39.86 6.31
C LEU A 19 4.19 -38.83 6.58
N VAL A 20 5.45 -39.23 6.43
CA VAL A 20 6.59 -38.30 6.59
C VAL A 20 6.53 -37.20 5.54
N LEU A 21 6.25 -37.53 4.28
CA LEU A 21 6.13 -36.56 3.20
C LEU A 21 5.00 -35.56 3.46
N THR A 22 3.84 -36.03 3.93
CA THR A 22 2.71 -35.16 4.30
C THR A 22 3.10 -34.19 5.42
N VAL A 23 3.75 -34.65 6.48
CA VAL A 23 4.20 -33.78 7.58
C VAL A 23 5.20 -32.72 7.09
N LEU A 24 6.14 -33.11 6.22
CA LEU A 24 7.11 -32.18 5.64
C LEU A 24 6.44 -31.10 4.79
N VAL A 25 5.53 -31.50 3.88
CA VAL A 25 4.80 -30.56 3.01
C VAL A 25 3.94 -29.61 3.84
N SER A 26 3.25 -30.12 4.87
CA SER A 26 2.46 -29.27 5.78
C SER A 26 3.34 -28.28 6.56
N GLY A 27 4.51 -28.72 7.05
CA GLY A 27 5.45 -27.85 7.74
C GLY A 27 5.97 -26.71 6.87
N ILE A 28 6.40 -27.03 5.64
CA ILE A 28 6.86 -26.04 4.66
C ILE A 28 5.71 -25.09 4.28
N GLY A 29 4.50 -25.59 4.09
CA GLY A 29 3.32 -24.78 3.78
C GLY A 29 3.00 -23.76 4.88
N ILE A 30 3.07 -24.15 6.16
CA ILE A 30 2.85 -23.24 7.29
C ILE A 30 3.94 -22.17 7.38
N TRP A 31 5.21 -22.55 7.15
CA TRP A 31 6.33 -21.60 7.15
C TRP A 31 6.24 -20.61 5.97
N SER A 32 5.97 -21.11 4.77
CA SER A 32 5.76 -20.32 3.56
C SER A 32 4.59 -19.35 3.71
N MET A 33 3.46 -19.78 4.31
CA MET A 33 2.32 -18.90 4.54
C MET A 33 2.66 -17.71 5.45
N ARG A 34 3.56 -17.88 6.43
CA ARG A 34 4.02 -16.78 7.31
C ARG A 34 4.90 -15.77 6.59
N GLU A 35 5.84 -16.24 5.77
CA GLU A 35 6.65 -15.33 4.93
C GLU A 35 5.80 -14.63 3.87
N PHE A 36 4.86 -15.35 3.26
CA PHE A 36 3.94 -14.78 2.27
C PHE A 36 3.01 -13.73 2.90
N GLN A 37 2.58 -13.91 4.16
CA GLN A 37 1.83 -12.89 4.89
C GLN A 37 2.66 -11.64 5.21
N MET A 38 3.94 -11.80 5.57
CA MET A 38 4.85 -10.65 5.74
C MET A 38 5.07 -9.91 4.42
N LEU A 39 5.29 -10.65 3.33
CA LEU A 39 5.45 -10.06 2.01
C LEU A 39 4.16 -9.38 1.54
N LYS A 40 3.00 -10.00 1.76
CA LYS A 40 1.70 -9.44 1.43
C LYS A 40 1.43 -8.16 2.22
N ASN A 41 1.68 -8.17 3.53
CA ASN A 41 1.56 -6.96 4.35
C ASN A 41 2.53 -5.87 3.92
N ALA A 42 3.75 -6.20 3.49
CA ALA A 42 4.71 -5.23 2.98
C ALA A 42 4.26 -4.64 1.62
N THR A 43 3.69 -5.46 0.73
CA THR A 43 3.16 -5.03 -0.56
C THR A 43 1.90 -4.18 -0.42
N ASP A 44 0.94 -4.60 0.41
CA ASP A 44 -0.29 -3.82 0.67
C ASP A 44 0.06 -2.46 1.27
N ARG A 45 1.02 -2.44 2.20
CA ARG A 45 1.58 -1.21 2.76
C ARG A 45 2.25 -0.33 1.70
N TYR A 46 3.06 -0.91 0.83
CA TYR A 46 3.69 -0.16 -0.25
C TYR A 46 2.64 0.51 -1.16
N ILE A 47 1.56 -0.21 -1.50
CA ILE A 47 0.46 0.32 -2.33
C ILE A 47 -0.23 1.50 -1.64
N GLU A 48 -0.53 1.40 -0.35
CA GLU A 48 -1.17 2.50 0.40
C GLU A 48 -0.29 3.77 0.42
N CYS A 49 1.03 3.59 0.63
CA CYS A 49 1.96 4.71 0.61
C CYS A 49 2.08 5.35 -0.78
N GLU A 50 2.11 4.52 -1.84
CA GLU A 50 2.14 5.00 -3.23
C GLU A 50 0.85 5.74 -3.59
N GLU A 51 -0.30 5.22 -3.16
CA GLU A 51 -1.59 5.87 -3.38
C GLU A 51 -1.65 7.24 -2.69
N ALA A 52 -1.22 7.32 -1.43
CA ALA A 52 -1.18 8.57 -0.69
C ALA A 52 -0.23 9.59 -1.36
N ALA A 53 0.94 9.15 -1.82
CA ALA A 53 1.87 9.99 -2.58
C ALA A 53 1.22 10.53 -3.86
N ARG A 54 0.50 9.67 -4.58
CA ARG A 54 -0.21 10.06 -5.82
C ARG A 54 -1.34 11.04 -5.54
N GLN A 55 -2.11 10.82 -4.49
CA GLN A 55 -3.20 11.74 -4.10
C GLN A 55 -2.65 13.11 -3.66
N LEU A 56 -1.52 13.13 -2.94
CA LEU A 56 -0.81 14.36 -2.60
C LEU A 56 -0.34 15.11 -3.86
N GLN A 57 0.33 14.40 -4.78
CA GLN A 57 0.82 15.01 -6.02
C GLN A 57 -0.32 15.56 -6.87
N THR A 58 -1.32 14.73 -7.17
CA THR A 58 -2.45 15.13 -8.02
C THR A 58 -3.32 16.23 -7.40
N GLY A 59 -3.43 16.27 -6.07
CA GLY A 59 -4.08 17.36 -5.37
C GLY A 59 -3.29 18.68 -5.46
N ALA A 60 -1.96 18.62 -5.51
CA ALA A 60 -1.11 19.80 -5.63
C ALA A 60 -1.20 20.36 -7.05
N ASP A 61 -1.04 19.50 -8.05
CA ASP A 61 -1.18 19.84 -9.46
C ASP A 61 -2.56 20.44 -9.76
N TYR A 62 -3.62 19.89 -9.15
CA TYR A 62 -4.98 20.41 -9.32
C TYR A 62 -5.11 21.84 -8.81
N LEU A 63 -4.59 22.15 -7.62
CA LEU A 63 -4.64 23.49 -7.04
C LEU A 63 -3.89 24.50 -7.93
N THR A 64 -2.66 24.19 -8.33
CA THR A 64 -1.88 25.05 -9.23
C THR A 64 -2.59 25.27 -10.57
N GLU A 65 -3.25 24.24 -11.12
CA GLU A 65 -3.99 24.37 -12.37
C GLU A 65 -5.26 25.22 -12.22
N GLN A 66 -5.98 25.15 -11.10
CA GLN A 66 -7.15 26.00 -10.87
C GLN A 66 -6.76 27.48 -10.81
N VAL A 67 -5.66 27.82 -10.12
CA VAL A 67 -5.17 29.20 -10.07
C VAL A 67 -4.70 29.66 -11.44
N ARG A 68 -3.95 28.82 -12.18
CA ARG A 68 -3.54 29.12 -13.55
C ARG A 68 -4.73 29.41 -14.46
N MET A 69 -5.77 28.57 -14.43
CA MET A 69 -6.97 28.75 -15.24
C MET A 69 -7.73 30.02 -14.85
N TYR A 70 -7.83 30.33 -13.56
CA TYR A 70 -8.40 31.60 -13.10
C TYR A 70 -7.63 32.80 -13.65
N VAL A 71 -6.30 32.80 -13.58
CA VAL A 71 -5.46 33.90 -14.09
C VAL A 71 -5.60 34.06 -15.61
N LEU A 72 -5.68 32.95 -16.36
CA LEU A 72 -5.76 32.98 -17.82
C LEU A 72 -7.14 33.39 -18.36
N THR A 73 -8.22 32.98 -17.69
CA THR A 73 -9.60 33.15 -18.18
C THR A 73 -10.37 34.25 -17.46
N GLY A 74 -10.01 34.55 -16.21
CA GLY A 74 -10.79 35.41 -15.31
C GLY A 74 -12.08 34.77 -14.80
N GLU A 75 -12.38 33.51 -15.15
CA GLU A 75 -13.63 32.85 -14.75
C GLU A 75 -13.59 32.44 -13.27
N ARG A 76 -14.52 32.99 -12.49
CA ARG A 76 -14.58 32.81 -11.03
C ARG A 76 -14.77 31.36 -10.59
N GLU A 77 -15.32 30.51 -11.46
CA GLU A 77 -15.52 29.08 -11.20
C GLU A 77 -14.21 28.37 -10.83
N TYR A 78 -13.09 28.71 -11.47
CA TYR A 78 -11.79 28.09 -11.15
C TYR A 78 -11.28 28.49 -9.76
N MET A 79 -11.49 29.75 -9.36
CA MET A 79 -11.16 30.21 -8.01
C MET A 79 -12.02 29.54 -6.95
N GLU A 80 -13.32 29.35 -7.22
CA GLU A 80 -14.21 28.61 -6.33
C GLU A 80 -13.78 27.15 -6.17
N LYS A 81 -13.37 26.49 -7.27
CA LYS A 81 -12.81 25.14 -7.25
C LYS A 81 -11.52 25.06 -6.42
N TYR A 82 -10.63 26.04 -6.56
CA TYR A 82 -9.42 26.12 -5.74
C TYR A 82 -9.74 26.21 -4.25
N ILE A 83 -10.58 27.18 -3.86
CA ILE A 83 -10.98 27.37 -2.46
C ILE A 83 -11.68 26.11 -1.94
N ASN A 84 -12.54 25.49 -2.75
CA ASN A 84 -13.25 24.30 -2.34
C ASN A 84 -12.28 23.13 -2.06
N GLU A 85 -11.30 22.94 -2.93
CA GLU A 85 -10.27 21.92 -2.74
C GLU A 85 -9.41 22.23 -1.50
N ALA A 86 -8.93 23.46 -1.38
CA ALA A 86 -8.03 23.89 -0.30
C ALA A 86 -8.68 23.82 1.08
N ALA A 87 -9.95 24.20 1.20
CA ALA A 87 -10.61 24.35 2.50
C ALA A 87 -11.47 23.14 2.90
N TYR A 88 -12.15 22.49 1.95
CA TYR A 88 -13.14 21.46 2.25
C TYR A 88 -12.71 20.07 1.79
N THR A 89 -12.34 19.91 0.51
CA THR A 89 -12.01 18.59 -0.02
C THR A 89 -10.70 18.06 0.54
N ARG A 90 -9.67 18.91 0.64
CA ARG A 90 -8.38 18.64 1.32
C ARG A 90 -7.80 17.27 0.98
N ARG A 91 -7.77 16.88 -0.31
CA ARG A 91 -7.36 15.51 -0.70
C ARG A 91 -5.93 15.20 -0.30
N ARG A 92 -5.02 16.18 -0.43
CA ARG A 92 -3.60 15.99 -0.08
C ARG A 92 -3.43 15.75 1.41
N GLU A 93 -4.08 16.56 2.22
CA GLU A 93 -4.03 16.47 3.68
C GLU A 93 -4.67 15.16 4.15
N THR A 94 -5.85 14.84 3.62
CA THR A 94 -6.58 13.60 3.95
C THR A 94 -5.77 12.36 3.60
N ALA A 95 -5.11 12.34 2.44
CA ALA A 95 -4.26 11.22 2.02
C ALA A 95 -3.10 10.98 2.99
N VAL A 96 -2.43 12.04 3.44
CA VAL A 96 -1.32 11.95 4.41
C VAL A 96 -1.85 11.59 5.81
N GLU A 97 -2.94 12.20 6.25
CA GLU A 97 -3.55 11.91 7.57
C GLU A 97 -3.95 10.42 7.68
N GLN A 98 -4.61 9.87 6.65
CA GLN A 98 -5.01 8.46 6.64
C GLN A 98 -3.81 7.50 6.64
N LEU A 99 -2.74 7.86 5.91
CA LEU A 99 -1.53 7.05 5.88
C LEU A 99 -0.80 7.02 7.24
N GLY A 100 -0.95 8.07 8.06
CA GLY A 100 -0.33 8.17 9.37
C GLY A 100 -0.66 7.01 10.30
N GLY A 101 -1.90 6.49 10.25
CA GLY A 101 -2.33 5.36 11.07
C GLY A 101 -1.50 4.08 10.87
N TYR A 102 -0.81 3.93 9.74
CA TYR A 102 -0.03 2.73 9.40
C TYR A 102 1.47 2.99 9.29
N PHE A 103 1.90 4.22 8.98
CA PHE A 103 3.28 4.56 8.61
C PHE A 103 3.95 5.60 9.51
N GLU A 104 3.32 6.00 10.61
CA GLU A 104 3.95 6.88 11.59
C GLU A 104 5.35 6.40 12.02
N GLY A 105 6.29 7.34 12.08
CA GLY A 105 7.69 7.07 12.42
C GLY A 105 8.54 6.45 11.30
N THR A 106 7.98 6.23 10.10
CA THR A 106 8.75 5.79 8.94
C THR A 106 9.28 6.97 8.14
N LYS A 107 10.47 6.81 7.54
CA LYS A 107 11.06 7.84 6.65
C LYS A 107 10.19 8.19 5.45
N ALA A 108 9.43 7.21 4.94
CA ALA A 108 8.52 7.41 3.81
C ALA A 108 7.39 8.37 4.21
N PHE A 109 6.82 8.17 5.40
CA PHE A 109 5.79 9.05 5.93
C PHE A 109 6.32 10.46 6.24
N ASP A 110 7.53 10.57 6.81
CA ASP A 110 8.17 11.87 7.04
C ASP A 110 8.42 12.63 5.73
N SER A 111 8.78 11.90 4.67
CA SER A 111 8.95 12.47 3.33
C SER A 111 7.63 12.97 2.77
N LEU A 112 6.52 12.24 2.97
CA LEU A 112 5.19 12.67 2.55
C LEU A 112 4.69 13.89 3.33
N LYS A 113 4.93 13.95 4.64
CA LYS A 113 4.65 15.15 5.45
C LYS A 113 5.42 16.36 4.94
N THR A 114 6.71 16.17 4.64
CA THR A 114 7.56 17.24 4.09
C THR A 114 7.05 17.70 2.71
N ALA A 115 6.62 16.76 1.86
CA ALA A 115 6.02 17.09 0.56
C ALA A 115 4.71 17.88 0.71
N LEU A 116 3.88 17.51 1.70
CA LEU A 116 2.65 18.24 2.01
C LEU A 116 2.97 19.66 2.48
N GLU A 117 3.97 19.83 3.33
CA GLU A 117 4.44 21.14 3.79
C GLU A 117 4.91 22.01 2.61
N TYR A 118 5.71 21.45 1.69
CA TYR A 118 6.09 22.19 0.48
C TYR A 118 4.91 22.56 -0.40
N SER A 119 3.93 21.66 -0.54
CA SER A 119 2.70 21.95 -1.28
C SER A 119 1.89 23.07 -0.62
N ASN A 120 1.81 23.11 0.71
CA ASN A 120 1.12 24.19 1.42
C ASN A 120 1.85 25.53 1.25
N ARG A 121 3.19 25.52 1.32
CA ARG A 121 4.00 26.72 1.04
C ARG A 121 3.83 27.25 -0.38
N LEU A 122 3.55 26.37 -1.34
CA LEU A 122 3.25 26.79 -2.70
C LEU A 122 1.91 27.54 -2.76
N MET A 123 0.89 27.04 -2.06
CA MET A 123 -0.43 27.71 -1.98
C MET A 123 -0.32 29.13 -1.41
N ASP A 124 0.57 29.36 -0.44
CA ASP A 124 0.83 30.69 0.13
C ASP A 124 1.37 31.70 -0.91
N THR A 125 1.87 31.21 -2.05
CA THR A 125 2.35 32.06 -3.16
C THR A 125 1.36 32.17 -4.33
N GLU A 126 0.36 31.28 -4.37
CA GLU A 126 -0.66 31.23 -5.41
C GLU A 126 -1.84 32.18 -5.13
N LEU A 127 -2.04 32.54 -3.85
CA LEU A 127 -3.03 33.51 -3.36
C LEU A 127 -2.40 34.89 -3.13
#